data_AF-A0A2V5XVV7-F1
#
_entry.id   AF-A0A2V5XVV7-F1
#
_cell.length_a   1.000
_cell.length_b   1.000
_cell.length_c   1.000
_cell.angle_alpha   90.00
_cell.angle_beta   90.00
_cell.angle_gamma   90.00
#
_symmetry.space_group_name_H-M   'P 1'
#
loop_
_entity.id
_entity.type
_entity.pdbx_description
1 polymer ?
#
loop_
_entity_poly.entity_id
_entity_poly.type
_entity_poly.pdbx_seq_one_letter_code
_entity_poly.pdbx_strand_id
1 'polypeptide(L)'
;MLGGTAMSRLVTCFLCSFALAATVRGQTAIELRVPVEGQPLSANITRVLQALQFLGTPLSGDTIKEVEAAAQALDADRLQDLLDPHVLLLVTINPESRVKVQRGPAKARLQQAGFSPVLVKIINQSTLTRELRMVSPQSGQVYAGMTPLSAQRMQRTQLKETLEKDAVPGRFLELEMYSRPPMTPNLSGLAAEYAIALIYSSESGRREATIGFEVGQGNQDLGFRGEAPVLFDIRPAVQVRLRVKDDDGKPTAARFIFRDEAGHVFPPQAKRLAPDFYFQPQIYRRDGDVVLLPPGRLTMQYDRGPEYRQLRRDVTIPSRASAEVEVKLERWINPMDYGFYSGDHHIHGAGCAHYTSPTEGVTPEDMFLQVNGEGLNVGCVLTWGPCFDYQRRFFTPAVHQLSGPLSVMKYDLEISGFGSEALGHVCLLNLKDQTYPGSDGTKIKGWPTWTTPVMKWAKAQGAVTGYAHSASG
;
A
#
# COMPACT_ATOMS: atom_id res chain seq x y z
N MET A 1 -14.69 -23.86 -88.44
CA MET A 1 -13.75 -23.54 -87.35
C MET A 1 -14.31 -22.36 -86.59
N LEU A 2 -14.47 -22.51 -85.27
CA LEU A 2 -14.54 -21.45 -84.22
C LEU A 2 -15.71 -20.43 -84.37
N GLY A 3 -16.60 -20.16 -83.41
CA GLY A 3 -16.70 -20.48 -81.99
C GLY A 3 -17.41 -19.30 -81.27
N GLY A 4 -18.32 -19.60 -80.31
CA GLY A 4 -18.66 -18.76 -79.14
C GLY A 4 -19.82 -17.74 -79.30
N THR A 5 -21.05 -18.06 -78.89
CA THR A 5 -21.66 -17.88 -77.54
C THR A 5 -21.75 -16.44 -77.03
N ALA A 6 -22.89 -15.78 -77.29
CA ALA A 6 -23.43 -14.68 -76.50
C ALA A 6 -24.74 -15.16 -75.84
N MET A 7 -24.65 -15.67 -74.61
CA MET A 7 -25.83 -15.88 -73.76
C MET A 7 -25.45 -15.82 -72.28
N SER A 8 -26.28 -15.11 -71.52
CA SER A 8 -26.44 -15.19 -70.06
C SER A 8 -25.37 -14.54 -69.18
N ARG A 9 -25.43 -13.21 -69.05
CA ARG A 9 -25.00 -12.47 -67.85
C ARG A 9 -26.23 -11.97 -67.10
N LEU A 10 -27.03 -12.87 -66.54
CA LEU A 10 -28.19 -12.51 -65.70
C LEU A 10 -28.68 -13.76 -64.96
N VAL A 11 -27.93 -14.25 -63.96
CA VAL A 11 -28.46 -15.11 -62.86
C VAL A 11 -27.54 -15.12 -61.63
N THR A 12 -26.24 -14.81 -61.73
CA THR A 12 -25.30 -14.98 -60.59
C THR A 12 -25.13 -13.73 -59.72
N CYS A 13 -26.20 -13.02 -59.37
CA CYS A 13 -26.15 -11.93 -58.39
C CYS A 13 -27.29 -11.91 -57.35
N PHE A 14 -28.25 -12.83 -57.41
CA PHE A 14 -29.38 -12.85 -56.48
C PHE A 14 -29.28 -13.88 -55.33
N LEU A 15 -28.20 -14.67 -55.27
CA LEU A 15 -27.99 -15.70 -54.23
C LEU A 15 -26.90 -15.38 -53.20
N CYS A 16 -26.22 -14.23 -53.30
CA CYS A 16 -25.26 -13.78 -52.29
C CYS A 16 -25.82 -12.74 -51.31
N SER A 17 -27.07 -12.31 -51.47
CA SER A 17 -27.70 -11.30 -50.59
C SER A 17 -28.51 -11.89 -49.44
N PHE A 18 -28.66 -13.22 -49.36
CA PHE A 18 -29.41 -13.90 -48.28
C PHE A 18 -28.53 -14.67 -47.28
N ALA A 19 -27.20 -14.61 -47.40
CA ALA A 19 -26.25 -15.30 -46.52
C ALA A 19 -25.38 -14.36 -45.67
N LEU A 20 -25.78 -13.09 -45.51
CA LEU A 20 -25.09 -12.12 -44.63
C LEU A 20 -26.00 -11.51 -43.54
N ALA A 21 -27.04 -12.25 -43.16
CA ALA A 21 -27.83 -11.99 -41.94
C ALA A 21 -27.68 -13.12 -40.92
N ALA A 22 -26.58 -13.89 -40.99
CA ALA A 22 -26.10 -14.65 -39.85
C ALA A 22 -25.50 -13.64 -38.87
N THR A 23 -26.37 -13.16 -37.99
CA THR A 23 -26.05 -12.39 -36.80
C THR A 23 -24.71 -12.80 -36.21
N VAL A 24 -23.74 -11.89 -36.25
CA VAL A 24 -22.66 -11.85 -35.26
C VAL A 24 -23.30 -11.47 -33.92
N ARG A 25 -24.07 -12.40 -33.33
CA ARG A 25 -24.34 -12.44 -31.89
C ARG A 25 -23.23 -13.30 -31.29
N GLY A 26 -22.02 -12.77 -31.38
CA GLY A 26 -20.78 -13.38 -30.91
C GLY A 26 -20.20 -12.62 -29.72
N GLN A 27 -21.04 -12.09 -28.85
CA GLN A 27 -20.72 -11.92 -27.43
C GLN A 27 -21.89 -12.61 -26.72
N THR A 28 -21.64 -13.78 -26.13
CA THR A 28 -22.57 -14.37 -25.17
C THR A 28 -22.98 -13.27 -24.20
N ALA A 29 -24.25 -12.86 -24.26
CA ALA A 29 -24.81 -11.99 -23.24
C ALA A 29 -24.49 -12.66 -21.91
N ILE A 30 -23.78 -11.94 -21.04
CA ILE A 30 -23.46 -12.45 -19.72
C ILE A 30 -24.81 -12.61 -19.03
N GLU A 31 -25.23 -13.87 -18.82
CA GLU A 31 -26.44 -14.17 -18.07
C GLU A 31 -26.14 -13.90 -16.60
N LEU A 32 -26.28 -12.63 -16.22
CA LEU A 32 -26.01 -12.17 -14.86
C LEU A 32 -27.05 -12.71 -13.90
N ARG A 33 -28.31 -12.81 -14.33
CA ARG A 33 -29.41 -13.26 -13.49
C ARG A 33 -29.39 -14.78 -13.32
N VAL A 34 -29.52 -15.25 -12.09
CA VAL A 34 -29.69 -16.68 -11.77
C VAL A 34 -30.81 -16.87 -10.74
N PRO A 35 -31.49 -18.04 -10.73
CA PRO A 35 -32.46 -18.36 -9.70
C PRO A 35 -31.81 -18.38 -8.31
N VAL A 36 -32.40 -17.66 -7.36
CA VAL A 36 -31.94 -17.58 -5.97
C VAL A 36 -33.11 -17.18 -5.06
N GLU A 37 -33.09 -17.68 -3.83
CA GLU A 37 -34.13 -17.37 -2.83
C GLU A 37 -34.15 -15.86 -2.49
N GLY A 38 -35.34 -15.26 -2.55
CA GLY A 38 -35.53 -13.81 -2.39
C GLY A 38 -35.13 -13.29 -1.03
N GLN A 39 -35.51 -13.99 0.05
CA GLN A 39 -35.22 -13.54 1.42
C GLN A 39 -33.72 -13.44 1.73
N PRO A 40 -32.90 -14.48 1.55
CA PRO A 40 -31.48 -14.38 1.88
C PRO A 40 -30.72 -13.43 0.94
N LEU A 41 -31.13 -13.32 -0.33
CA LEU A 41 -30.58 -12.33 -1.25
C LEU A 41 -30.90 -10.89 -0.80
N SER A 42 -32.14 -10.63 -0.39
CA SER A 42 -32.57 -9.33 0.15
C SER A 42 -31.73 -8.90 1.34
N ALA A 43 -31.44 -9.84 2.25
CA ALA A 43 -30.58 -9.59 3.40
C ALA A 43 -29.11 -9.31 3.00
N ASN A 44 -28.57 -10.05 2.03
CA ASN A 44 -27.23 -9.77 1.48
C ASN A 44 -27.14 -8.36 0.88
N ILE A 45 -28.08 -7.99 0.02
CA ILE A 45 -28.10 -6.69 -0.65
C ILE A 45 -28.28 -5.55 0.35
N THR A 46 -29.12 -5.72 1.37
CA THR A 46 -29.27 -4.72 2.44
C THR A 46 -27.93 -4.42 3.13
N ARG A 47 -27.15 -5.46 3.45
CA ARG A 47 -25.81 -5.29 4.03
C ARG A 47 -24.85 -4.61 3.07
N VAL A 48 -24.92 -4.93 1.77
CA VAL A 48 -24.13 -4.26 0.73
C VAL A 48 -24.45 -2.77 0.66
N LEU A 49 -25.73 -2.38 0.68
CA LEU A 49 -26.13 -0.96 0.67
C LEU A 49 -25.60 -0.21 1.90
N GLN A 50 -25.73 -0.80 3.09
CA GLN A 50 -25.19 -0.24 4.33
C GLN A 50 -23.67 -0.07 4.28
N ALA A 51 -22.95 -1.07 3.78
CA ALA A 51 -21.50 -1.02 3.63
C ALA A 51 -21.06 0.04 2.60
N LEU A 52 -21.75 0.17 1.46
CA LEU A 52 -21.49 1.22 0.48
C LEU A 52 -21.73 2.62 1.05
N GLN A 53 -22.75 2.79 1.88
CA GLN A 53 -23.01 4.05 2.58
C GLN A 53 -21.87 4.39 3.56
N PHE A 54 -21.43 3.41 4.36
CA PHE A 54 -20.29 3.57 5.27
C PHE A 54 -18.99 3.90 4.53
N LEU A 55 -18.76 3.30 3.36
CA LEU A 55 -17.58 3.56 2.53
C LEU A 55 -17.67 4.88 1.76
N GLY A 56 -18.73 5.67 1.95
CA GLY A 56 -18.90 6.98 1.31
C GLY A 56 -19.28 6.94 -0.17
N THR A 57 -19.74 5.78 -0.68
CA THR A 57 -20.16 5.59 -2.08
C THR A 57 -21.55 4.96 -2.18
N PRO A 58 -22.60 5.56 -1.57
CA PRO A 58 -23.95 5.04 -1.68
C PRO A 58 -24.43 5.04 -3.14
N LEU A 59 -25.33 4.11 -3.47
CA LEU A 59 -26.08 4.17 -4.73
C LEU A 59 -27.00 5.39 -4.75
N SER A 60 -27.59 5.69 -5.92
CA SER A 60 -28.54 6.81 -6.03
C SER A 60 -29.75 6.60 -5.11
N GLY A 61 -30.31 7.69 -4.58
CA GLY A 61 -31.45 7.62 -3.68
C GLY A 61 -32.67 6.93 -4.29
N ASP A 62 -32.87 7.07 -5.60
CA ASP A 62 -33.96 6.39 -6.32
C ASP A 62 -33.68 4.89 -6.44
N THR A 63 -32.45 4.49 -6.79
CA THR A 63 -32.03 3.08 -6.80
C THR A 63 -32.19 2.43 -5.44
N ILE A 64 -31.79 3.12 -4.36
CA ILE A 64 -31.91 2.58 -2.99
C ILE A 64 -33.38 2.30 -2.66
N LYS A 65 -34.29 3.25 -2.92
CA LYS A 65 -35.73 3.07 -2.68
C LYS A 65 -36.31 1.90 -3.45
N GLU A 66 -35.94 1.75 -4.72
CA GLU A 66 -36.41 0.62 -5.55
C GLU A 66 -35.86 -0.72 -5.04
N VAL A 67 -34.60 -0.76 -4.61
CA VAL A 67 -33.99 -1.97 -4.03
C VAL A 67 -34.65 -2.32 -2.70
N GLU A 68 -34.92 -1.34 -1.84
CA GLU A 68 -35.62 -1.56 -0.56
C GLU A 68 -37.03 -2.10 -0.77
N ALA A 69 -37.78 -1.57 -1.74
CA ALA A 69 -39.11 -2.08 -2.08
C ALA A 69 -39.06 -3.53 -2.61
N ALA A 70 -38.11 -3.83 -3.51
CA ALA A 70 -37.91 -5.18 -4.02
C ALA A 70 -37.46 -6.16 -2.93
N ALA A 71 -36.63 -5.71 -1.98
CA ALA A 71 -36.18 -6.48 -0.82
C ALA A 71 -37.35 -6.81 0.12
N GLN A 72 -38.28 -5.87 0.35
CA GLN A 72 -39.48 -6.12 1.15
C GLN A 72 -40.44 -7.09 0.46
N ALA A 73 -40.54 -7.03 -0.88
CA ALA A 73 -41.32 -7.96 -1.69
C ALA A 73 -40.65 -9.33 -1.88
N LEU A 74 -39.39 -9.49 -1.43
CA LEU A 74 -38.56 -10.68 -1.63
C LEU A 74 -38.41 -11.04 -3.13
N ASP A 75 -38.41 -10.03 -4.00
CA ASP A 75 -38.33 -10.20 -5.45
C ASP A 75 -36.86 -10.32 -5.88
N ALA A 76 -36.36 -11.55 -5.91
CA ALA A 76 -34.97 -11.86 -6.25
C ALA A 76 -34.58 -11.38 -7.67
N ASP A 77 -35.51 -11.44 -8.61
CA ASP A 77 -35.27 -11.05 -10.00
C ASP A 77 -35.13 -9.54 -10.11
N ARG A 78 -36.06 -8.80 -9.50
CA ARG A 78 -36.01 -7.34 -9.48
C ARG A 78 -34.77 -6.83 -8.75
N LEU A 79 -34.38 -7.47 -7.66
CA LEU A 79 -33.15 -7.14 -6.94
C LEU A 79 -31.91 -7.28 -7.82
N GLN A 80 -31.82 -8.37 -8.59
CA GLN A 80 -30.70 -8.57 -9.52
C GLN A 80 -30.71 -7.51 -10.64
N ASP A 81 -31.87 -7.20 -11.21
CA ASP A 81 -31.99 -6.16 -12.25
C ASP A 81 -31.53 -4.78 -11.80
N LEU A 82 -31.71 -4.47 -10.52
CA LEU A 82 -31.33 -3.19 -9.93
C LEU A 82 -29.83 -3.12 -9.63
N LEU A 83 -29.19 -4.21 -9.19
CA LEU A 83 -27.76 -4.21 -8.82
C LEU A 83 -26.82 -4.59 -9.96
N ASP A 84 -27.23 -5.46 -10.88
CA ASP A 84 -26.42 -5.94 -11.99
C ASP A 84 -25.77 -4.82 -12.82
N PRO A 85 -26.46 -3.69 -13.13
CA PRO A 85 -25.85 -2.55 -13.81
C PRO A 85 -24.67 -1.91 -13.07
N HIS A 86 -24.58 -2.09 -11.76
CA HIS A 86 -23.54 -1.55 -10.88
C HIS A 86 -22.39 -2.52 -10.61
N VAL A 87 -22.47 -3.75 -11.12
CA VAL A 87 -21.43 -4.78 -10.97
C VAL A 87 -20.22 -4.48 -11.85
N LEU A 88 -19.04 -4.40 -11.25
CA LEU A 88 -17.77 -4.28 -11.98
C LEU A 88 -17.29 -5.65 -12.48
N LEU A 89 -17.38 -6.67 -11.63
CA LEU A 89 -16.84 -8.00 -11.90
C LEU A 89 -17.88 -9.07 -11.55
N LEU A 90 -18.07 -10.01 -12.47
CA LEU A 90 -18.84 -11.22 -12.23
C LEU A 90 -17.88 -12.37 -11.95
N VAL A 91 -18.06 -13.02 -10.82
CA VAL A 91 -17.33 -14.22 -10.41
C VAL A 91 -18.30 -15.39 -10.45
N THR A 92 -18.01 -16.38 -11.28
CA THR A 92 -18.77 -17.65 -11.30
C THR A 92 -17.91 -18.74 -10.70
N ILE A 93 -18.42 -19.40 -9.67
CA ILE A 93 -17.81 -20.59 -9.08
C ILE A 93 -18.63 -21.78 -9.56
N ASN A 94 -18.02 -22.63 -10.38
CA ASN A 94 -18.69 -23.81 -10.92
C ASN A 94 -18.81 -24.93 -9.85
N PRO A 95 -19.54 -26.03 -10.12
CA PRO A 95 -19.68 -27.15 -9.18
C PRO A 95 -18.35 -27.78 -8.74
N GLU A 96 -17.33 -27.77 -9.58
CA GLU A 96 -15.97 -28.24 -9.26
C GLU A 96 -15.10 -27.20 -8.52
N SER A 97 -15.69 -26.12 -7.99
CA SER A 97 -14.98 -25.05 -7.26
C SER A 97 -13.94 -24.29 -8.09
N ARG A 98 -14.07 -24.29 -9.43
CA ARG A 98 -13.27 -23.46 -10.33
C ARG A 98 -13.90 -22.09 -10.49
N VAL A 99 -13.05 -21.07 -10.46
CA VAL A 99 -13.43 -19.67 -10.56
C VAL A 99 -13.32 -19.21 -12.01
N LYS A 100 -14.37 -18.56 -12.50
CA LYS A 100 -14.37 -17.80 -13.76
C LYS A 100 -14.67 -16.34 -13.46
N VAL A 101 -13.88 -15.43 -14.02
CA VAL A 101 -14.06 -13.98 -13.84
C VAL A 101 -14.43 -13.34 -15.17
N GLN A 102 -15.41 -12.44 -15.15
CA GLN A 102 -15.88 -11.72 -16.32
C GLN A 102 -16.13 -10.25 -15.97
N ARG A 103 -16.05 -9.38 -16.98
CA ARG A 103 -16.32 -7.96 -16.82
C ARG A 103 -17.82 -7.71 -16.72
N GLY A 104 -18.26 -7.09 -15.63
CA GLY A 104 -19.63 -6.58 -15.47
C GLY A 104 -19.88 -5.26 -16.21
N PRO A 105 -21.11 -4.74 -16.21
CA PRO A 105 -21.49 -3.55 -16.98
C PRO A 105 -21.04 -2.22 -16.36
N ALA A 106 -20.70 -2.17 -15.06
CA ALA A 106 -20.35 -0.92 -14.39
C ALA A 106 -19.09 -0.29 -14.98
N LYS A 107 -18.93 1.03 -14.89
CA LYS A 107 -17.71 1.72 -15.35
C LYS A 107 -16.53 1.42 -14.41
N ALA A 108 -15.36 1.12 -14.99
CA ALA A 108 -14.12 0.87 -14.24
C ALA A 108 -13.45 2.19 -13.84
N ARG A 109 -13.99 2.89 -12.84
CA ARG A 109 -13.45 4.16 -12.35
C ARG A 109 -12.82 3.98 -10.98
N LEU A 110 -11.61 4.46 -10.81
CA LEU A 110 -10.90 4.46 -9.53
C LEU A 110 -10.47 5.88 -9.13
N GLN A 111 -10.02 6.00 -7.89
CA GLN A 111 -9.41 7.20 -7.34
C GLN A 111 -7.94 6.91 -7.01
N GLN A 112 -7.01 7.65 -7.59
CA GLN A 112 -5.60 7.60 -7.16
C GLN A 112 -5.52 8.01 -5.69
N ALA A 113 -4.63 7.35 -4.95
CA ALA A 113 -4.42 7.52 -3.52
C ALA A 113 -5.67 7.20 -2.65
N GLY A 114 -6.70 6.55 -3.19
CA GLY A 114 -7.93 6.19 -2.47
C GLY A 114 -8.39 4.77 -2.74
N PHE A 115 -8.94 4.09 -1.73
CA PHE A 115 -9.65 2.84 -1.94
C PHE A 115 -11.02 3.13 -2.56
N SER A 116 -11.25 2.58 -3.76
CA SER A 116 -12.51 2.73 -4.49
C SER A 116 -13.36 1.48 -4.31
N PRO A 117 -14.54 1.58 -3.68
CA PRO A 117 -15.48 0.46 -3.57
C PRO A 117 -16.09 0.10 -4.93
N VAL A 118 -16.09 -1.19 -5.25
CA VAL A 118 -16.70 -1.73 -6.46
C VAL A 118 -17.54 -2.96 -6.12
N LEU A 119 -18.67 -3.12 -6.81
CA LEU A 119 -19.52 -4.29 -6.62
C LEU A 119 -19.01 -5.48 -7.41
N VAL A 120 -19.00 -6.63 -6.74
CA VAL A 120 -18.70 -7.95 -7.30
C VAL A 120 -19.95 -8.80 -7.14
N LYS A 121 -20.42 -9.39 -8.24
CA LYS A 121 -21.47 -10.41 -8.19
C LYS A 121 -20.83 -11.78 -8.18
N ILE A 122 -21.27 -12.64 -7.27
CA ILE A 122 -20.81 -14.01 -7.15
C ILE A 122 -21.98 -14.92 -7.53
N ILE A 123 -21.81 -15.73 -8.57
CA ILE A 123 -22.70 -16.85 -8.91
C ILE A 123 -22.03 -18.12 -8.39
N ASN A 124 -22.60 -18.73 -7.36
CA ASN A 124 -22.00 -19.85 -6.64
C ASN A 124 -22.77 -21.14 -6.91
N GLN A 125 -22.35 -21.89 -7.93
CA GLN A 125 -22.97 -23.17 -8.32
C GLN A 125 -22.48 -24.34 -7.46
N SER A 126 -21.46 -24.13 -6.62
CA SER A 126 -20.88 -25.13 -5.72
C SER A 126 -21.35 -25.00 -4.27
N THR A 127 -22.19 -24.01 -3.94
CA THR A 127 -22.65 -23.72 -2.57
C THR A 127 -21.51 -23.52 -1.57
N LEU A 128 -20.34 -23.07 -2.04
CA LEU A 128 -19.17 -22.87 -1.18
C LEU A 128 -19.40 -21.75 -0.16
N THR A 129 -18.91 -21.98 1.06
CA THR A 129 -18.96 -21.03 2.19
C THR A 129 -17.57 -20.59 2.65
N ARG A 130 -16.61 -20.54 1.73
CA ARG A 130 -15.21 -20.16 2.00
C ARG A 130 -14.98 -18.68 1.69
N GLU A 131 -13.88 -18.16 2.19
CA GLU A 131 -13.40 -16.82 1.82
C GLU A 131 -13.04 -16.77 0.32
N LEU A 132 -13.56 -15.73 -0.34
CA LEU A 132 -13.18 -15.33 -1.69
C LEU A 132 -12.13 -14.25 -1.57
N ARG A 133 -10.98 -14.41 -2.23
CA ARG A 133 -9.91 -13.41 -2.26
C ARG A 133 -9.76 -12.83 -3.65
N MET A 134 -9.54 -11.52 -3.71
CA MET A 134 -9.21 -10.81 -4.93
C MET A 134 -7.70 -10.79 -5.13
N VAL A 135 -7.24 -11.05 -6.35
CA VAL A 135 -5.80 -11.12 -6.69
C VAL A 135 -5.51 -10.35 -7.98
N SER A 136 -4.28 -9.90 -8.15
CA SER A 136 -3.81 -9.27 -9.39
C SER A 136 -2.28 -9.27 -9.46
N PRO A 137 -1.67 -9.52 -10.63
CA PRO A 137 -0.24 -9.31 -10.84
C PRO A 137 0.21 -7.87 -10.57
N GLN A 138 -0.69 -6.90 -10.75
CA GLN A 138 -0.46 -5.47 -10.50
C GLN A 138 -0.69 -5.08 -9.03
N SER A 139 -1.05 -6.03 -8.15
CA SER A 139 -1.28 -5.79 -6.73
C SER A 139 -0.09 -6.20 -5.85
N GLY A 140 -0.06 -5.69 -4.61
CA GLY A 140 0.92 -6.07 -3.58
C GLY A 140 2.08 -5.10 -3.43
N GLN A 141 3.04 -5.43 -2.56
CA GLN A 141 4.12 -4.52 -2.20
C GLN A 141 5.04 -4.15 -3.36
N VAL A 142 5.51 -2.90 -3.37
CA VAL A 142 6.43 -2.33 -4.41
C VAL A 142 7.90 -2.37 -4.01
N TYR A 143 8.22 -3.00 -2.89
CA TYR A 143 9.56 -3.05 -2.31
C TYR A 143 9.98 -4.50 -2.02
N ALA A 144 11.29 -4.73 -1.94
CA ALA A 144 11.83 -5.90 -1.27
C ALA A 144 11.50 -5.77 0.22
N GLY A 145 10.84 -6.78 0.80
CA GLY A 145 10.38 -6.67 2.17
C GLY A 145 11.49 -6.85 3.20
N MET A 146 11.13 -7.19 4.44
CA MET A 146 12.07 -7.19 5.56
C MET A 146 12.65 -8.57 5.87
N THR A 147 13.74 -8.57 6.63
CA THR A 147 14.29 -9.80 7.20
C THR A 147 13.24 -10.52 8.08
N PRO A 148 13.24 -11.88 8.14
CA PRO A 148 12.31 -12.62 9.01
C PRO A 148 12.33 -12.20 10.47
N LEU A 149 13.53 -11.90 10.99
CA LEU A 149 13.72 -11.42 12.35
C LEU A 149 13.01 -10.07 12.58
N SER A 150 13.12 -9.14 11.62
CA SER A 150 12.42 -7.85 11.69
C SER A 150 10.90 -8.04 11.61
N ALA A 151 10.42 -8.93 10.73
CA ALA A 151 9.00 -9.26 10.64
C ALA A 151 8.46 -9.84 11.95
N GLN A 152 9.23 -10.69 12.63
CA GLN A 152 8.85 -11.22 13.94
C GLN A 152 8.77 -10.13 15.01
N ARG A 153 9.79 -9.29 15.12
CA ARG A 153 9.86 -8.22 16.14
C ARG A 153 8.78 -7.17 15.98
N MET A 154 8.48 -6.82 14.74
CA MET A 154 7.40 -5.87 14.43
C MET A 154 6.02 -6.52 14.45
N GLN A 155 5.91 -7.83 14.75
CA GLN A 155 4.65 -8.59 14.75
C GLN A 155 3.93 -8.58 13.38
N ARG A 156 4.73 -8.62 12.30
CA ARG A 156 4.30 -8.51 10.90
C ARG A 156 4.48 -9.80 10.08
N THR A 157 4.77 -10.93 10.72
CA THR A 157 4.99 -12.22 10.04
C THR A 157 3.83 -12.67 9.15
N GLN A 158 2.60 -12.21 9.44
CA GLN A 158 1.41 -12.51 8.66
C GLN A 158 1.33 -11.75 7.32
N LEU A 159 2.10 -10.66 7.15
CA LEU A 159 2.01 -9.77 5.99
C LEU A 159 2.78 -10.28 4.76
N LYS A 160 3.36 -11.49 4.81
CA LYS A 160 4.17 -12.09 3.73
C LYS A 160 5.34 -11.22 3.24
N GLU A 161 5.70 -10.17 3.98
CA GLU A 161 6.79 -9.24 3.67
C GLU A 161 8.16 -9.92 3.66
N THR A 162 8.27 -11.16 4.13
CA THR A 162 9.51 -11.96 4.07
C THR A 162 9.62 -12.81 2.80
N LEU A 163 8.54 -12.94 2.02
CA LEU A 163 8.48 -13.81 0.83
C LEU A 163 9.00 -13.11 -0.42
N GLU A 164 8.80 -11.80 -0.52
CA GLU A 164 9.17 -10.99 -1.69
C GLU A 164 10.57 -10.41 -1.49
N LYS A 165 11.54 -10.97 -2.22
CA LYS A 165 12.96 -10.59 -2.13
C LYS A 165 13.33 -9.42 -3.04
N ASP A 166 12.48 -9.13 -4.05
CA ASP A 166 12.72 -8.11 -5.05
C ASP A 166 11.51 -7.18 -5.19
N ALA A 167 11.76 -5.91 -5.52
CA ALA A 167 10.71 -5.00 -5.93
C ALA A 167 10.17 -5.44 -7.30
N VAL A 168 8.87 -5.73 -7.39
CA VAL A 168 8.22 -6.11 -8.65
C VAL A 168 7.69 -4.87 -9.37
N PRO A 169 8.21 -4.52 -10.56
CA PRO A 169 7.73 -3.37 -11.32
C PRO A 169 6.24 -3.53 -11.71
N GLY A 170 5.54 -2.39 -11.88
CA GLY A 170 4.16 -2.39 -12.36
C GLY A 170 3.09 -2.70 -11.31
N ARG A 171 3.46 -2.82 -10.02
CA ARG A 171 2.51 -3.02 -8.92
C ARG A 171 1.87 -1.72 -8.44
N PHE A 172 0.90 -1.19 -9.18
CA PHE A 172 0.20 0.06 -8.81
C PHE A 172 -1.10 -0.12 -8.01
N LEU A 173 -1.61 -1.34 -7.86
CA LEU A 173 -2.88 -1.61 -7.16
C LEU A 173 -2.69 -2.15 -5.74
N GLU A 174 -3.63 -1.89 -4.84
CA GLU A 174 -3.82 -2.69 -3.61
C GLU A 174 -5.27 -3.15 -3.60
N LEU A 175 -5.50 -4.44 -3.27
CA LEU A 175 -6.79 -5.11 -3.44
C LEU A 175 -7.22 -5.79 -2.15
N GLU A 176 -8.48 -5.63 -1.80
CA GLU A 176 -9.08 -6.36 -0.68
C GLU A 176 -10.57 -6.60 -0.91
N MET A 177 -11.09 -7.66 -0.27
CA MET A 177 -12.53 -7.86 -0.13
C MET A 177 -13.00 -7.21 1.18
N TYR A 178 -14.02 -6.37 1.11
CA TYR A 178 -14.57 -5.75 2.32
C TYR A 178 -15.37 -6.77 3.13
N SER A 179 -14.79 -7.22 4.25
CA SER A 179 -15.27 -8.33 5.07
C SER A 179 -15.66 -7.93 6.50
N ARG A 180 -15.69 -6.62 6.78
CA ARG A 180 -16.07 -6.08 8.09
C ARG A 180 -17.59 -5.91 8.21
N PRO A 181 -18.15 -5.92 9.43
CA PRO A 181 -19.58 -5.68 9.64
C PRO A 181 -20.06 -4.42 8.90
N PRO A 182 -21.19 -4.48 8.18
CA PRO A 182 -22.19 -5.56 8.19
C PRO A 182 -21.85 -6.77 7.31
N MET A 183 -20.80 -6.72 6.48
CA MET A 183 -20.40 -7.84 5.61
C MET A 183 -19.69 -8.95 6.40
N THR A 184 -19.54 -10.12 5.78
CA THR A 184 -18.87 -11.29 6.34
C THR A 184 -17.71 -11.73 5.46
N PRO A 185 -16.64 -12.35 6.02
CA PRO A 185 -15.47 -12.79 5.24
C PRO A 185 -15.77 -13.98 4.33
N ASN A 186 -16.67 -14.87 4.75
CA ASN A 186 -17.01 -16.07 3.99
C ASN A 186 -18.22 -15.81 3.09
N LEU A 187 -18.23 -16.50 1.93
CA LEU A 187 -19.42 -16.65 1.11
C LEU A 187 -20.54 -17.31 1.92
N SER A 188 -21.77 -16.95 1.59
CA SER A 188 -22.97 -17.48 2.23
C SER A 188 -23.39 -18.86 1.72
N GLY A 189 -22.92 -19.25 0.53
CA GLY A 189 -23.35 -20.46 -0.17
C GLY A 189 -24.60 -20.28 -1.03
N LEU A 190 -25.13 -19.04 -1.11
CA LEU A 190 -26.27 -18.70 -1.98
C LEU A 190 -25.90 -18.82 -3.46
N ALA A 191 -26.87 -19.23 -4.28
CA ALA A 191 -26.69 -19.32 -5.73
C ALA A 191 -26.23 -17.99 -6.37
N ALA A 192 -26.70 -16.86 -5.83
CA ALA A 192 -26.13 -15.54 -6.08
C ALA A 192 -25.99 -14.72 -4.81
N GLU A 193 -24.87 -14.01 -4.69
CA GLU A 193 -24.65 -13.00 -3.65
C GLU A 193 -23.78 -11.85 -4.18
N TYR A 194 -23.90 -10.68 -3.56
CA TYR A 194 -23.11 -9.50 -3.87
C TYR A 194 -22.10 -9.24 -2.76
N ALA A 195 -20.90 -8.83 -3.16
CA ALA A 195 -19.83 -8.41 -2.27
C ALA A 195 -19.20 -7.10 -2.75
N ILE A 196 -18.42 -6.49 -1.87
CA ILE A 196 -17.69 -5.26 -2.17
C ILE A 196 -16.20 -5.59 -2.19
N ALA A 197 -15.53 -5.24 -3.29
CA ALA A 197 -14.09 -5.18 -3.36
C ALA A 197 -13.63 -3.73 -3.21
N LEU A 198 -12.51 -3.50 -2.54
CA LEU A 198 -11.86 -2.20 -2.46
C LEU A 198 -10.58 -2.25 -3.30
N ILE A 199 -10.48 -1.30 -4.24
CA ILE A 199 -9.35 -1.20 -5.17
C ILE A 199 -8.69 0.16 -4.96
N TYR A 200 -7.45 0.15 -4.48
CA TYR A 200 -6.58 1.32 -4.43
C TYR A 200 -5.67 1.39 -5.65
N SER A 201 -5.31 2.60 -6.09
CA SER A 201 -4.26 2.82 -7.09
C SER A 201 -3.26 3.89 -6.63
N SER A 202 -1.95 3.64 -6.79
CA SER A 202 -0.91 4.65 -6.63
C SER A 202 -0.74 5.54 -7.87
N GLU A 203 -1.24 5.11 -9.02
CA GLU A 203 -1.17 5.82 -10.31
C GLU A 203 -2.50 6.44 -10.72
N SER A 204 -2.47 7.38 -11.67
CA SER A 204 -3.65 7.99 -12.29
C SER A 204 -3.65 7.87 -13.82
N GLY A 205 -4.77 8.21 -14.44
CA GLY A 205 -5.00 8.09 -15.87
C GLY A 205 -5.55 6.72 -16.27
N ARG A 206 -5.42 6.36 -17.56
CA ARG A 206 -5.83 5.06 -18.06
C ARG A 206 -4.77 4.00 -17.73
N ARG A 207 -5.17 2.93 -17.05
CA ARG A 207 -4.31 1.79 -16.70
C ARG A 207 -5.09 0.49 -16.83
N GLU A 208 -4.46 -0.51 -17.43
CA GLU A 208 -5.00 -1.86 -17.45
C GLU A 208 -4.42 -2.67 -16.30
N ALA A 209 -5.26 -3.47 -15.65
CA ALA A 209 -4.81 -4.50 -14.72
C ALA A 209 -5.60 -5.79 -14.92
N THR A 210 -4.95 -6.91 -14.67
CA THR A 210 -5.57 -8.23 -14.66
C THR A 210 -6.10 -8.49 -13.26
N ILE A 211 -7.42 -8.66 -13.15
CA ILE A 211 -8.10 -8.88 -11.88
C ILE A 211 -8.61 -10.32 -11.82
N GLY A 212 -8.17 -11.07 -10.82
CA GLY A 212 -8.59 -12.44 -10.57
C GLY A 212 -9.20 -12.64 -9.20
N PHE A 213 -9.78 -13.83 -9.01
CA PHE A 213 -10.33 -14.26 -7.73
C PHE A 213 -9.95 -15.71 -7.42
N GLU A 214 -9.70 -15.98 -6.14
CA GLU A 214 -9.36 -17.30 -5.61
C GLU A 214 -10.31 -17.68 -4.47
N VAL A 215 -10.63 -18.97 -4.34
CA VAL A 215 -11.42 -19.51 -3.22
C VAL A 215 -10.58 -20.52 -2.44
N GLY A 216 -10.35 -20.28 -1.14
CA GLY A 216 -9.52 -21.16 -0.29
C GLY A 216 -8.01 -21.13 -0.65
N GLN A 217 -7.24 -22.14 -0.25
CA GLN A 217 -5.82 -22.27 -0.64
C GLN A 217 -5.70 -23.14 -1.91
N GLY A 218 -5.30 -22.53 -3.03
CA GLY A 218 -4.68 -23.26 -4.15
C GLY A 218 -5.60 -23.76 -5.27
N ASN A 219 -6.32 -22.87 -5.95
CA ASN A 219 -6.88 -23.17 -7.29
C ASN A 219 -6.42 -22.10 -8.29
N GLN A 220 -5.15 -22.17 -8.73
CA GLN A 220 -4.79 -21.52 -9.98
C GLN A 220 -5.41 -22.35 -11.11
N ASP A 221 -6.47 -21.81 -11.73
CA ASP A 221 -7.07 -22.43 -12.90
C ASP A 221 -6.05 -22.40 -14.06
N LEU A 222 -5.67 -23.58 -14.55
CA LEU A 222 -4.67 -23.79 -15.60
C LEU A 222 -5.03 -23.14 -16.96
N GLY A 223 -6.20 -22.52 -17.08
CA GLY A 223 -6.73 -21.93 -18.30
C GLY A 223 -6.93 -20.41 -18.30
N PHE A 224 -6.38 -19.67 -17.33
CA PHE A 224 -6.52 -18.20 -17.21
C PHE A 224 -7.98 -17.69 -17.13
N ARG A 225 -8.95 -18.54 -16.79
CA ARG A 225 -10.36 -18.14 -16.70
C ARG A 225 -10.70 -17.47 -15.38
N GLY A 226 -9.87 -17.69 -14.36
CA GLY A 226 -10.00 -17.08 -13.03
C GLY A 226 -9.62 -15.60 -12.96
N GLU A 227 -9.38 -14.96 -14.11
CA GLU A 227 -8.97 -13.56 -14.21
C GLU A 227 -9.59 -12.86 -15.42
N ALA A 228 -9.72 -11.54 -15.35
CA ALA A 228 -10.19 -10.69 -16.42
C ALA A 228 -9.35 -9.40 -16.51
N PRO A 229 -8.94 -8.97 -17.72
CA PRO A 229 -8.33 -7.66 -17.90
C PRO A 229 -9.37 -6.56 -17.73
N VAL A 230 -9.00 -5.50 -17.01
CA VAL A 230 -9.84 -4.33 -16.77
C VAL A 230 -9.04 -3.06 -17.06
N LEU A 231 -9.48 -2.31 -18.07
CA LEU A 231 -8.99 -0.96 -18.32
C LEU A 231 -9.70 0.03 -17.39
N PHE A 232 -8.97 0.55 -16.41
CA PHE A 232 -9.44 1.54 -15.44
C PHE A 232 -9.21 2.97 -15.93
N ASP A 233 -10.17 3.83 -15.61
CA ASP A 233 -10.07 5.30 -15.67
C ASP A 233 -9.84 5.82 -14.25
N ILE A 234 -8.60 6.18 -13.93
CA ILE A 234 -8.18 6.50 -12.57
C ILE A 234 -8.05 8.02 -12.41
N ARG A 235 -8.92 8.60 -11.58
CA ARG A 235 -8.89 10.05 -11.31
C ARG A 235 -7.63 10.41 -10.52
N PRO A 236 -6.99 11.55 -10.81
CA PRO A 236 -5.82 12.00 -10.06
C PRO A 236 -6.17 12.28 -8.59
N ALA A 237 -5.19 12.07 -7.71
CA ALA A 237 -5.28 12.44 -6.31
C ALA A 237 -5.18 13.96 -6.14
N VAL A 238 -5.56 14.43 -4.96
CA VAL A 238 -5.39 15.83 -4.57
C VAL A 238 -3.97 16.01 -4.04
N GLN A 239 -3.24 16.98 -4.58
CA GLN A 239 -1.95 17.40 -4.05
C GLN A 239 -2.18 18.28 -2.82
N VAL A 240 -2.10 17.67 -1.63
CA VAL A 240 -2.34 18.37 -0.37
C VAL A 240 -1.02 18.89 0.18
N ARG A 241 -0.84 20.21 0.15
CA ARG A 241 0.30 20.91 0.76
C ARG A 241 0.06 21.07 2.26
N LEU A 242 1.01 20.65 3.07
CA LEU A 242 0.93 20.82 4.53
C LEU A 242 1.66 22.10 4.93
N ARG A 243 1.00 22.97 5.69
CA ARG A 243 1.65 24.13 6.33
C ARG A 243 1.92 23.80 7.78
N VAL A 244 3.18 23.51 8.11
CA VAL A 244 3.55 22.95 9.40
C VAL A 244 4.27 24.01 10.22
N LYS A 245 3.62 24.46 11.29
CA LYS A 245 4.17 25.43 12.23
C LYS A 245 4.47 24.76 13.57
N ASP A 246 5.66 25.04 14.09
CA ASP A 246 6.08 24.63 15.42
C ASP A 246 5.38 25.47 16.51
N ASP A 247 5.67 25.17 17.78
CA ASP A 247 5.11 25.89 18.93
C ASP A 247 5.51 27.37 18.96
N ASP A 248 6.70 27.70 18.44
CA ASP A 248 7.22 29.07 18.26
C ASP A 248 6.73 29.75 16.97
N GLY A 249 5.89 29.09 16.18
CA GLY A 249 5.34 29.59 14.92
C GLY A 249 6.28 29.49 13.71
N LYS A 250 7.50 28.94 13.85
CA LYS A 250 8.41 28.74 12.72
C LYS A 250 8.01 27.51 11.89
N PRO A 251 8.34 27.48 10.58
CA PRO A 251 8.22 26.28 9.77
C PRO A 251 9.04 25.11 10.35
N THR A 252 8.48 23.90 10.35
CA THR A 252 9.18 22.71 10.85
C THR A 252 8.75 21.43 10.11
N ALA A 253 9.26 20.27 10.54
CA ALA A 253 8.80 18.96 10.11
C ALA A 253 7.96 18.28 11.20
N ALA A 254 7.03 17.44 10.78
CA ALA A 254 6.16 16.68 11.67
C ALA A 254 5.88 15.30 11.07
N ARG A 255 5.36 14.41 11.91
CA ARG A 255 4.83 13.11 11.48
C ARG A 255 3.32 13.15 11.35
N PHE A 256 2.79 12.39 10.40
CA PHE A 256 1.38 12.39 10.02
C PHE A 256 0.86 10.98 9.79
N ILE A 257 -0.37 10.72 10.24
CA ILE A 257 -1.15 9.53 9.87
C ILE A 257 -2.50 10.01 9.34
N PHE A 258 -2.81 9.67 8.10
CA PHE A 258 -4.12 9.90 7.50
C PHE A 258 -4.90 8.59 7.45
N ARG A 259 -6.16 8.58 7.89
CA ARG A 259 -7.04 7.41 7.85
C ARG A 259 -8.40 7.73 7.25
N ASP A 260 -8.93 6.81 6.45
CA ASP A 260 -10.34 6.81 6.07
C ASP A 260 -11.22 6.20 7.19
N GLU A 261 -12.53 6.17 6.97
CA GLU A 261 -13.48 5.60 7.93
C GLU A 261 -13.31 4.09 8.10
N ALA A 262 -12.80 3.39 7.08
CA ALA A 262 -12.41 1.99 7.16
C ALA A 262 -11.02 1.78 7.83
N GLY A 263 -10.35 2.84 8.28
CA GLY A 263 -9.09 2.78 9.00
C GLY A 263 -7.86 2.51 8.13
N HIS A 264 -7.98 2.50 6.81
CA HIS A 264 -6.84 2.40 5.90
C HIS A 264 -5.92 3.59 6.09
N VAL A 265 -4.61 3.35 6.06
CA VAL A 265 -3.60 4.41 6.22
C VAL A 265 -3.24 4.97 4.85
N PHE A 266 -3.12 6.29 4.73
CA PHE A 266 -2.72 6.98 3.50
C PHE A 266 -1.36 7.68 3.64
N PRO A 267 -0.45 7.50 2.66
CA PRO A 267 -0.49 6.50 1.59
C PRO A 267 -0.42 5.06 2.15
N PRO A 268 -0.96 4.03 1.47
CA PRO A 268 -0.91 2.65 1.96
C PRO A 268 0.52 2.16 2.13
N GLN A 269 0.80 1.48 3.25
CA GLN A 269 2.15 1.02 3.59
C GLN A 269 2.79 0.14 2.51
N ALA A 270 2.02 -0.76 1.89
CA ALA A 270 2.48 -1.61 0.78
C ALA A 270 2.98 -0.83 -0.45
N LYS A 271 2.64 0.47 -0.56
CA LYS A 271 2.95 1.35 -1.69
C LYS A 271 3.98 2.42 -1.36
N ARG A 272 4.63 2.32 -0.21
CA ARG A 272 5.60 3.31 0.25
C ARG A 272 7.02 2.95 -0.14
N LEU A 273 7.69 3.94 -0.71
CA LEU A 273 9.13 3.99 -0.93
C LEU A 273 9.65 5.24 -0.20
N ALA A 274 10.97 5.29 0.03
CA ALA A 274 11.63 6.47 0.60
C ALA A 274 11.14 7.77 -0.10
N PRO A 275 10.78 8.81 0.66
CA PRO A 275 11.02 8.99 2.10
C PRO A 275 9.98 8.34 3.03
N ASP A 276 8.92 7.73 2.49
CA ASP A 276 7.87 7.10 3.29
C ASP A 276 8.22 5.63 3.55
N PHE A 277 8.33 5.24 4.82
CA PHE A 277 8.71 3.86 5.15
C PHE A 277 7.48 2.99 5.32
N TYR A 278 7.52 1.80 4.72
CA TYR A 278 6.39 0.86 4.72
C TYR A 278 6.15 0.21 6.07
N PHE A 279 7.17 0.10 6.92
CA PHE A 279 7.08 -0.64 8.19
C PHE A 279 6.50 0.18 9.34
N GLN A 280 6.29 1.48 9.15
CA GLN A 280 5.67 2.38 10.14
C GLN A 280 4.40 3.02 9.56
N PRO A 281 3.37 3.29 10.39
CA PRO A 281 2.12 3.87 9.90
C PRO A 281 2.26 5.35 9.50
N GLN A 282 3.09 6.11 10.20
CA GLN A 282 3.28 7.53 9.94
C GLN A 282 4.16 7.82 8.72
N ILE A 283 3.94 8.98 8.13
CA ILE A 283 4.83 9.62 7.15
C ILE A 283 5.37 10.91 7.74
N TYR A 284 6.48 11.42 7.20
CA TYR A 284 7.06 12.69 7.65
C TYR A 284 6.98 13.74 6.56
N ARG A 285 6.64 14.97 6.93
CA ARG A 285 6.54 16.09 5.99
C ARG A 285 7.06 17.36 6.66
N ARG A 286 7.82 18.16 5.91
CA ARG A 286 8.19 19.54 6.25
C ARG A 286 7.07 20.49 5.89
N ASP A 287 7.12 21.70 6.43
CA ASP A 287 6.35 22.81 5.92
C ASP A 287 6.49 22.94 4.40
N GLY A 288 5.36 23.00 3.71
CA GLY A 288 5.29 23.11 2.26
C GLY A 288 5.42 21.79 1.50
N ASP A 289 5.78 20.67 2.14
CA ASP A 289 5.78 19.36 1.48
C ASP A 289 4.34 18.93 1.12
N VAL A 290 4.22 18.04 0.15
CA VAL A 290 2.95 17.57 -0.41
C VAL A 290 2.72 16.10 -0.07
N VAL A 291 1.47 15.75 0.19
CA VAL A 291 0.97 14.37 0.25
C VAL A 291 -0.18 14.21 -0.74
N LEU A 292 -0.20 13.09 -1.46
CA LEU A 292 -1.32 12.73 -2.34
C LEU A 292 -2.41 12.09 -1.49
N LEU A 293 -3.58 12.71 -1.47
CA LEU A 293 -4.74 12.21 -0.72
C LEU A 293 -5.97 12.12 -1.65
N PRO A 294 -6.88 11.17 -1.40
CA PRO A 294 -8.14 11.11 -2.13
C PRO A 294 -9.06 12.25 -1.65
N PRO A 295 -9.97 12.75 -2.51
CA PRO A 295 -11.02 13.64 -2.05
C PRO A 295 -11.95 12.91 -1.08
N GLY A 296 -12.48 13.62 -0.09
CA GLY A 296 -13.35 13.06 0.95
C GLY A 296 -12.87 13.35 2.37
N ARG A 297 -13.54 12.73 3.34
CA ARG A 297 -13.23 12.90 4.76
C ARG A 297 -12.14 11.91 5.17
N LEU A 298 -11.14 12.42 5.88
CA LEU A 298 -10.09 11.62 6.51
C LEU A 298 -9.91 12.10 7.95
N THR A 299 -9.48 11.23 8.84
CA THR A 299 -8.87 11.63 10.11
C THR A 299 -7.37 11.84 9.88
N MET A 300 -6.84 12.98 10.30
CA MET A 300 -5.41 13.30 10.36
C MET A 300 -4.94 13.28 11.82
N GLN A 301 -3.98 12.42 12.14
CA GLN A 301 -3.20 12.47 13.38
C GLN A 301 -1.83 13.05 13.10
N TYR A 302 -1.31 13.88 14.00
CA TYR A 302 -0.02 14.53 13.80
C TYR A 302 0.63 14.95 15.13
N ASP A 303 1.96 14.93 15.16
CA ASP A 303 2.81 15.46 16.22
C ASP A 303 4.27 15.56 15.74
N ARG A 304 5.20 15.84 16.66
CA ARG A 304 6.63 15.93 16.39
C ARG A 304 7.45 15.18 17.45
N GLY A 305 7.03 13.95 17.76
CA GLY A 305 7.70 13.08 18.73
C GLY A 305 7.27 13.33 20.18
N PRO A 306 8.00 12.78 21.16
CA PRO A 306 7.54 12.66 22.55
C PRO A 306 7.40 13.99 23.30
N GLU A 307 8.05 15.06 22.83
CA GLU A 307 7.95 16.41 23.41
C GLU A 307 6.65 17.14 23.02
N TYR A 308 5.88 16.56 22.10
CA TYR A 308 4.68 17.15 21.51
C TYR A 308 3.43 16.31 21.79
N ARG A 309 2.29 16.97 21.88
CA ARG A 309 1.00 16.30 22.02
C ARG A 309 0.63 15.65 20.70
N GLN A 310 0.16 14.41 20.76
CA GLN A 310 -0.50 13.78 19.62
C GLN A 310 -1.88 14.39 19.42
N LEU A 311 -2.03 15.15 18.34
CA LEU A 311 -3.29 15.79 17.97
C LEU A 311 -4.00 14.96 16.90
N ARG A 312 -5.34 15.03 16.91
CA ARG A 312 -6.20 14.39 15.93
C ARG A 312 -7.21 15.40 15.42
N ARG A 313 -7.38 15.49 14.10
CA ARG A 313 -8.35 16.37 13.45
C ARG A 313 -8.98 15.68 12.25
N ASP A 314 -10.29 15.83 12.10
CA ASP A 314 -10.94 15.45 10.84
C ASP A 314 -10.70 16.51 9.77
N VAL A 315 -10.31 16.07 8.58
CA VAL A 315 -10.02 16.92 7.43
C VAL A 315 -10.86 16.47 6.25
N THR A 316 -11.42 17.44 5.52
CA THR A 316 -12.16 17.16 4.28
C THR A 316 -11.30 17.63 3.10
N ILE A 317 -10.82 16.67 2.33
CA ILE A 317 -10.02 16.93 1.13
C ILE A 317 -10.97 17.27 -0.03
N PRO A 318 -10.87 18.46 -0.63
CA PRO A 318 -11.79 18.90 -1.67
C PRO A 318 -11.53 18.19 -3.01
N SER A 319 -12.57 18.02 -3.82
CA SER A 319 -12.44 17.43 -5.17
C SER A 319 -11.88 18.43 -6.20
N ARG A 320 -10.61 18.79 -6.05
CA ARG A 320 -9.85 19.67 -6.96
C ARG A 320 -8.37 19.23 -7.05
N ALA A 321 -7.59 19.82 -7.95
CA ALA A 321 -6.21 19.38 -8.20
C ALA A 321 -5.26 19.53 -6.99
N SER A 322 -5.44 20.57 -6.17
CA SER A 322 -4.58 20.85 -5.02
C SER A 322 -5.37 21.41 -3.84
N ALA A 323 -4.86 21.19 -2.63
CA ALA A 323 -5.41 21.76 -1.41
C ALA A 323 -4.28 22.10 -0.44
N GLU A 324 -4.62 22.88 0.59
CA GLU A 324 -3.69 23.25 1.65
C GLU A 324 -4.32 22.91 2.99
N VAL A 325 -3.51 22.40 3.92
CA VAL A 325 -3.91 22.03 5.26
C VAL A 325 -2.94 22.65 6.25
N GLU A 326 -3.45 23.55 7.09
CA GLU A 326 -2.67 24.16 8.16
C GLU A 326 -2.56 23.22 9.36
N VAL A 327 -1.36 23.13 9.90
CA VAL A 327 -0.95 22.24 10.99
C VAL A 327 -0.14 23.06 11.98
N LYS A 328 -0.66 23.19 13.19
CA LYS A 328 0.06 23.84 14.30
C LYS A 328 0.36 22.79 15.36
N LEU A 329 1.63 22.61 15.67
CA LEU A 329 2.08 21.67 16.70
C LEU A 329 1.84 22.24 18.10
N GLU A 330 1.62 21.34 19.06
CA GLU A 330 1.49 21.67 20.48
C GLU A 330 2.57 20.97 21.28
N ARG A 331 3.64 21.70 21.58
CA ARG A 331 4.68 21.25 22.50
C ARG A 331 4.13 21.26 23.92
N TRP A 332 4.31 20.16 24.67
CA TRP A 332 3.89 20.10 26.08
C TRP A 332 5.06 20.13 27.06
N ILE A 333 6.27 19.88 26.58
CA ILE A 333 7.50 20.00 27.35
C ILE A 333 8.64 20.45 26.43
N ASN A 334 9.54 21.27 26.98
CA ASN A 334 10.81 21.61 26.35
C ASN A 334 11.95 21.18 27.26
N PRO A 335 12.51 19.96 27.10
CA PRO A 335 13.60 19.47 27.95
C PRO A 335 14.85 20.35 27.92
N MET A 336 15.06 21.12 26.85
CA MET A 336 16.20 22.03 26.72
C MET A 336 16.18 23.16 27.76
N ASP A 337 15.00 23.57 28.24
CA ASP A 337 14.88 24.56 29.32
C ASP A 337 15.46 24.03 30.65
N TYR A 338 15.66 22.72 30.74
CA TYR A 338 16.24 22.01 31.87
C TYR A 338 17.65 21.45 31.57
N GLY A 339 18.24 21.82 30.43
CA GLY A 339 19.56 21.36 30.01
C GLY A 339 19.60 19.95 29.42
N PHE A 340 18.46 19.37 29.05
CA PHE A 340 18.38 18.07 28.38
C PHE A 340 18.15 18.22 26.88
N TYR A 341 18.81 17.37 26.10
CA TYR A 341 18.63 17.28 24.65
C TYR A 341 18.12 15.89 24.29
N SER A 342 17.03 15.83 23.53
CA SER A 342 16.48 14.57 23.04
C SER A 342 17.33 14.04 21.91
N GLY A 343 17.62 12.75 21.92
CA GLY A 343 18.38 12.13 20.84
C GLY A 343 18.13 10.64 20.73
N ASP A 344 18.30 10.15 19.51
CA ASP A 344 18.39 8.73 19.22
C ASP A 344 19.80 8.44 18.73
N HIS A 345 20.56 7.71 19.55
CA HIS A 345 21.95 7.41 19.31
C HIS A 345 22.16 6.11 18.51
N HIS A 346 21.10 5.43 18.06
CA HIS A 346 21.18 4.15 17.36
C HIS A 346 20.12 4.03 16.26
N ILE A 347 20.30 4.79 15.18
CA ILE A 347 19.46 4.75 13.97
C ILE A 347 20.19 3.95 12.88
N HIS A 348 19.45 3.21 12.04
CA HIS A 348 20.03 2.57 10.84
C HIS A 348 19.43 3.13 9.56
N GLY A 349 20.28 3.43 8.58
CA GLY A 349 19.87 3.79 7.22
C GLY A 349 19.68 2.58 6.29
N ALA A 350 20.04 1.37 6.70
CA ALA A 350 19.92 0.17 5.89
C ALA A 350 19.79 -1.09 6.76
N GLY A 351 19.31 -2.20 6.19
CA GLY A 351 19.11 -3.44 6.92
C GLY A 351 17.94 -3.41 7.93
N CYS A 352 17.77 -4.52 8.67
CA CYS A 352 16.61 -4.77 9.53
C CYS A 352 15.28 -4.73 8.75
N ALA A 353 14.52 -3.64 8.92
CA ALA A 353 13.28 -3.35 8.22
C ALA A 353 13.49 -2.51 6.95
N HIS A 354 14.65 -1.86 6.81
CA HIS A 354 14.97 -1.08 5.62
C HIS A 354 15.33 -1.99 4.44
N TYR A 355 15.24 -1.41 3.25
CA TYR A 355 15.61 -2.08 2.00
C TYR A 355 17.06 -2.56 2.06
N THR A 356 17.30 -3.81 1.66
CA THR A 356 18.65 -4.40 1.61
C THR A 356 19.21 -4.44 0.19
N SER A 357 18.35 -4.54 -0.82
CA SER A 357 18.65 -4.50 -2.26
C SER A 357 17.32 -4.30 -3.01
N PRO A 358 17.22 -3.53 -4.11
CA PRO A 358 18.29 -2.93 -4.92
C PRO A 358 18.74 -1.51 -4.49
N THR A 359 18.24 -0.94 -3.39
CA THR A 359 18.48 0.48 -3.03
C THR A 359 19.54 0.71 -1.93
N GLU A 360 20.24 -0.33 -1.48
CA GLU A 360 21.31 -0.26 -0.46
C GLU A 360 20.98 0.59 0.79
N GLY A 361 19.68 0.65 1.15
CA GLY A 361 19.13 1.44 2.26
C GLY A 361 18.35 2.69 1.84
N VAL A 362 18.42 3.72 2.67
CA VAL A 362 17.82 5.06 2.49
C VAL A 362 18.89 6.13 2.61
N THR A 363 18.56 7.35 2.19
CA THR A 363 19.52 8.47 2.09
C THR A 363 19.61 9.27 3.40
N PRO A 364 20.67 10.08 3.59
CA PRO A 364 20.74 11.05 4.68
C PRO A 364 19.55 12.03 4.69
N GLU A 365 19.03 12.41 3.53
CA GLU A 365 17.86 13.27 3.41
C GLU A 365 16.61 12.61 4.02
N ASP A 366 16.40 11.31 3.75
CA ASP A 366 15.30 10.53 4.30
C ASP A 366 15.44 10.39 5.83
N MET A 367 16.64 10.09 6.31
CA MET A 367 16.93 9.96 7.74
C MET A 367 16.72 11.29 8.47
N PHE A 368 17.25 12.38 7.93
CA PHE A 368 17.15 13.68 8.57
C PHE A 368 15.70 14.19 8.63
N LEU A 369 14.88 13.81 7.65
CA LEU A 369 13.45 14.10 7.70
C LEU A 369 12.78 13.43 8.91
N GLN A 370 13.15 12.19 9.26
CA GLN A 370 12.61 11.50 10.44
C GLN A 370 13.17 12.09 11.74
N VAL A 371 14.48 12.34 11.80
CA VAL A 371 15.12 12.99 12.97
C VAL A 371 14.41 14.31 13.31
N ASN A 372 14.15 15.15 12.30
CA ASN A 372 13.42 16.40 12.53
C ASN A 372 11.93 16.19 12.82
N GLY A 373 11.30 15.23 12.16
CA GLY A 373 9.88 14.93 12.30
C GLY A 373 9.52 14.26 13.63
N GLU A 374 10.48 13.62 14.29
CA GLU A 374 10.39 13.10 15.66
C GLU A 374 10.92 14.09 16.72
N GLY A 375 11.28 15.32 16.30
CA GLY A 375 11.66 16.38 17.22
C GLY A 375 13.02 16.16 17.91
N LEU A 376 13.88 15.30 17.37
CA LEU A 376 15.16 14.97 17.98
C LEU A 376 16.17 16.12 17.81
N ASN A 377 16.98 16.37 18.85
CA ASN A 377 18.13 17.25 18.78
C ASN A 377 19.37 16.55 18.22
N VAL A 378 19.51 15.25 18.47
CA VAL A 378 20.67 14.44 18.03
C VAL A 378 20.19 13.14 17.40
N GLY A 379 20.53 12.91 16.14
CA GLY A 379 20.33 11.63 15.45
C GLY A 379 21.66 10.99 15.04
N CYS A 380 22.00 9.84 15.60
CA CYS A 380 23.19 9.09 15.23
C CYS A 380 22.82 7.93 14.30
N VAL A 381 23.16 8.06 13.02
CA VAL A 381 22.93 7.01 12.03
C VAL A 381 24.15 6.09 12.01
N LEU A 382 23.98 4.87 12.52
CA LEU A 382 25.03 3.88 12.63
C LEU A 382 25.02 3.00 11.38
N THR A 383 26.03 3.19 10.54
CA THR A 383 26.35 2.24 9.48
C THR A 383 26.74 0.92 10.12
N TRP A 384 26.33 -0.21 9.56
CA TRP A 384 26.59 -1.54 10.12
C TRP A 384 26.68 -2.58 9.00
N GLY A 385 26.84 -3.87 9.32
CA GLY A 385 27.17 -4.91 8.34
C GLY A 385 26.30 -4.95 7.07
N PRO A 386 24.96 -4.89 7.17
CA PRO A 386 24.06 -4.70 6.03
C PRO A 386 24.32 -3.40 5.28
N CYS A 387 24.56 -3.51 3.97
CA CYS A 387 24.83 -2.38 3.08
C CYS A 387 26.00 -1.47 3.51
N PHE A 388 26.92 -1.95 4.38
CA PHE A 388 28.09 -1.20 4.87
C PHE A 388 28.87 -0.52 3.73
N ASP A 389 29.20 -1.29 2.70
CA ASP A 389 30.06 -0.83 1.59
C ASP A 389 29.44 0.37 0.84
N TYR A 390 28.11 0.44 0.80
CA TYR A 390 27.40 1.60 0.28
C TYR A 390 27.30 2.72 1.32
N GLN A 391 26.63 2.45 2.45
CA GLN A 391 26.22 3.46 3.43
C GLN A 391 27.40 4.20 4.07
N ARG A 392 28.59 3.57 4.16
CA ARG A 392 29.81 4.20 4.70
C ARG A 392 30.21 5.49 3.96
N ARG A 393 29.74 5.70 2.72
CA ARG A 393 29.99 6.94 1.95
C ARG A 393 29.39 8.19 2.60
N PHE A 394 28.40 8.04 3.47
CA PHE A 394 27.72 9.15 4.14
C PHE A 394 28.44 9.63 5.41
N PHE A 395 29.47 8.90 5.86
CA PHE A 395 30.27 9.29 7.01
C PHE A 395 31.12 10.53 6.71
N THR A 396 31.14 11.45 7.67
CA THR A 396 32.17 12.49 7.77
C THR A 396 32.60 12.68 9.23
N PRO A 397 33.80 13.21 9.51
CA PRO A 397 34.23 13.50 10.87
C PRO A 397 33.36 14.56 11.56
N ALA A 398 32.65 15.39 10.80
CA ALA A 398 31.75 16.42 11.31
C ALA A 398 30.29 15.93 11.33
N VAL A 399 29.40 16.73 11.90
CA VAL A 399 27.95 16.53 11.72
C VAL A 399 27.59 16.70 10.24
N HIS A 400 26.57 15.98 9.78
CA HIS A 400 26.13 16.01 8.39
C HIS A 400 25.68 17.42 7.99
N GLN A 401 25.90 17.81 6.73
CA GLN A 401 25.59 19.15 6.21
C GLN A 401 24.11 19.56 6.29
N LEU A 402 23.21 18.58 6.42
CA LEU A 402 21.78 18.82 6.62
C LEU A 402 21.45 19.34 8.02
N SER A 403 22.36 19.14 8.99
CA SER A 403 22.17 19.54 10.39
C SER A 403 21.83 21.03 10.52
N GLY A 404 20.88 21.32 11.40
CA GLY A 404 20.51 22.67 11.80
C GLY A 404 21.07 23.03 13.19
N PRO A 405 20.75 24.23 13.70
CA PRO A 405 21.28 24.71 14.98
C PRO A 405 20.79 23.91 16.19
N LEU A 406 19.61 23.29 16.12
CA LEU A 406 18.98 22.56 17.23
C LEU A 406 18.69 21.09 16.92
N SER A 407 19.05 20.62 15.74
CA SER A 407 18.84 19.24 15.27
C SER A 407 20.03 18.84 14.42
N VAL A 408 20.87 17.98 14.97
CA VAL A 408 22.09 17.50 14.31
C VAL A 408 21.96 16.02 13.97
N MET A 409 22.52 15.65 12.82
CA MET A 409 22.62 14.25 12.42
C MET A 409 24.07 13.93 12.12
N LYS A 410 24.56 12.79 12.61
CA LYS A 410 25.88 12.29 12.29
C LYS A 410 25.82 10.83 11.91
N TYR A 411 26.55 10.47 10.86
CA TYR A 411 26.80 9.08 10.52
C TYR A 411 28.02 8.60 11.29
N ASP A 412 27.88 7.49 11.99
CA ASP A 412 28.97 6.76 12.62
C ASP A 412 28.78 5.25 12.37
N LEU A 413 29.20 4.39 13.29
CA LEU A 413 29.37 2.96 13.07
C LEU A 413 28.81 2.14 14.24
N GLU A 414 28.02 1.12 13.93
CA GLU A 414 27.77 0.00 14.82
C GLU A 414 28.60 -1.20 14.36
N ILE A 415 29.35 -1.78 15.29
CA ILE A 415 30.08 -3.02 15.08
C ILE A 415 29.11 -4.19 15.25
N SER A 416 28.45 -4.52 14.16
CA SER A 416 27.62 -5.72 13.99
C SER A 416 27.80 -6.28 12.57
N GLY A 417 28.21 -7.55 12.47
CA GLY A 417 28.58 -8.19 11.20
C GLY A 417 30.00 -7.88 10.71
N PHE A 418 30.92 -7.61 11.65
CA PHE A 418 32.35 -7.32 11.41
C PHE A 418 33.27 -8.34 12.10
N GLY A 419 32.76 -9.52 12.47
CA GLY A 419 33.52 -10.63 13.04
C GLY A 419 33.51 -10.73 14.57
N SER A 420 32.97 -9.73 15.28
CA SER A 420 32.88 -9.73 16.76
C SER A 420 31.44 -9.79 17.30
N GLU A 421 30.44 -9.94 16.43
CA GLU A 421 29.01 -9.92 16.76
C GLU A 421 28.59 -10.99 17.79
N ALA A 422 29.33 -12.11 17.88
CA ALA A 422 29.09 -13.13 18.89
C ALA A 422 29.28 -12.65 20.33
N LEU A 423 30.02 -11.55 20.53
CA LEU A 423 30.25 -10.93 21.84
C LEU A 423 29.34 -9.71 22.10
N GLY A 424 28.33 -9.50 21.25
CA GLY A 424 27.42 -8.36 21.27
C GLY A 424 27.79 -7.27 20.27
N HIS A 425 26.88 -6.31 20.08
CA HIS A 425 27.08 -5.19 19.16
C HIS A 425 27.52 -3.93 19.90
N VAL A 426 28.39 -3.13 19.27
CA VAL A 426 28.98 -1.95 19.89
C VAL A 426 28.74 -0.72 19.04
N CYS A 427 28.14 0.32 19.62
CA CYS A 427 28.00 1.62 19.01
C CYS A 427 29.30 2.42 19.18
N LEU A 428 29.77 3.02 18.11
CA LEU A 428 30.89 3.96 18.09
C LEU A 428 30.33 5.31 17.65
N LEU A 429 30.36 6.32 18.51
CA LEU A 429 29.76 7.62 18.27
C LEU A 429 30.82 8.71 18.25
N ASN A 430 30.67 9.65 17.32
CA ASN A 430 31.59 10.77 17.11
C ASN A 430 33.01 10.33 16.70
N LEU A 431 33.11 9.38 15.77
CA LEU A 431 34.39 8.99 15.17
C LEU A 431 34.97 10.12 14.32
N LYS A 432 36.29 10.13 14.19
CA LYS A 432 37.04 10.97 13.24
C LYS A 432 37.39 10.20 11.97
N ASP A 433 37.58 8.89 12.09
CA ASP A 433 37.77 7.95 10.99
C ASP A 433 37.01 6.67 11.33
N GLN A 434 36.18 6.23 10.39
CA GLN A 434 35.42 4.97 10.47
C GLN A 434 36.19 3.76 9.91
N THR A 435 37.36 3.97 9.31
CA THR A 435 38.17 2.91 8.69
C THR A 435 39.09 2.28 9.73
N TYR A 436 38.72 1.10 10.22
CA TYR A 436 39.57 0.39 11.17
C TYR A 436 40.92 0.00 10.53
N PRO A 437 42.06 0.11 11.25
CA PRO A 437 43.38 -0.23 10.70
C PRO A 437 43.43 -1.64 10.10
N GLY A 438 43.90 -1.74 8.85
CA GLY A 438 44.01 -3.01 8.13
C GLY A 438 42.70 -3.55 7.55
N SER A 439 41.58 -2.82 7.70
CA SER A 439 40.30 -3.21 7.10
C SER A 439 40.16 -2.91 5.63
N ASP A 440 41.02 -2.04 5.09
CA ASP A 440 40.92 -1.44 3.76
C ASP A 440 39.52 -0.87 3.48
N GLY A 441 38.81 -0.46 4.53
CA GLY A 441 37.45 0.06 4.43
C GLY A 441 36.39 -0.99 4.07
N THR A 442 36.69 -2.28 4.23
CA THR A 442 35.73 -3.38 4.04
C THR A 442 35.17 -3.84 5.38
N LYS A 443 34.00 -4.48 5.40
CA LYS A 443 33.45 -5.08 6.63
C LYS A 443 34.08 -6.42 7.02
N ILE A 444 34.82 -7.08 6.12
CA ILE A 444 35.29 -8.47 6.30
C ILE A 444 36.78 -8.59 6.63
N LYS A 445 37.60 -7.60 6.25
CA LYS A 445 39.05 -7.67 6.40
C LYS A 445 39.48 -6.94 7.67
N GLY A 446 40.50 -7.44 8.36
CA GLY A 446 41.25 -6.71 9.39
C GLY A 446 40.53 -6.42 10.71
N TRP A 447 39.22 -6.67 10.80
CA TRP A 447 38.45 -6.47 12.02
C TRP A 447 38.79 -7.51 13.10
N PRO A 448 38.91 -7.10 14.38
CA PRO A 448 39.12 -8.02 15.49
C PRO A 448 37.92 -8.94 15.73
N THR A 449 38.17 -10.15 16.23
CA THR A 449 37.12 -11.12 16.58
C THR A 449 36.53 -10.90 17.98
N TRP A 450 36.93 -9.83 18.68
CA TRP A 450 36.35 -9.40 19.95
C TRP A 450 36.28 -7.87 20.07
N THR A 451 35.44 -7.35 20.97
CA THR A 451 35.03 -5.93 20.97
C THR A 451 36.08 -4.96 21.54
N THR A 452 36.92 -5.41 22.49
CA THR A 452 37.86 -4.54 23.22
C THR A 452 38.82 -3.71 22.35
N PRO A 453 39.47 -4.24 21.29
CA PRO A 453 40.39 -3.46 20.48
C PRO A 453 39.67 -2.38 19.69
N VAL A 454 38.44 -2.66 19.22
CA VAL A 454 37.62 -1.69 18.49
C VAL A 454 37.18 -0.55 19.42
N MET A 455 36.76 -0.86 20.66
CA MET A 455 36.43 0.16 21.66
C MET A 455 37.65 1.00 22.05
N LYS A 456 38.84 0.39 22.18
CA LYS A 456 40.10 1.13 22.43
C LYS A 456 40.43 2.06 21.26
N TRP A 457 40.27 1.59 20.02
CA TRP A 457 40.47 2.39 18.82
C TRP A 457 39.50 3.58 18.76
N ALA A 458 38.21 3.36 19.04
CA ALA A 458 37.22 4.44 19.12
C ALA A 458 37.61 5.48 20.19
N LYS A 459 37.95 5.03 21.41
CA LYS A 459 38.38 5.93 22.50
C LYS A 459 39.63 6.73 22.14
N ALA A 460 40.59 6.15 21.41
CA ALA A 460 41.79 6.86 20.96
C ALA A 460 41.47 8.05 20.02
N GLN A 461 40.31 8.03 19.35
CA GLN A 461 39.83 9.15 18.53
C GLN A 461 39.08 10.22 19.33
N GLY A 462 38.74 9.94 20.59
CA GLY A 462 37.82 10.74 21.42
C GLY A 462 36.34 10.37 21.23
N ALA A 463 36.05 9.22 20.60
CA ALA A 463 34.69 8.74 20.40
C ALA A 463 34.07 8.19 21.69
N VAL A 464 32.74 8.27 21.79
CA VAL A 464 31.95 7.60 22.82
C VAL A 464 31.60 6.20 22.32
N THR A 465 31.76 5.18 23.16
CA THR A 465 31.50 3.80 22.74
C THR A 465 30.90 2.98 23.87
N GLY A 466 30.00 2.06 23.51
CA GLY A 466 29.32 1.17 24.44
C GLY A 466 28.55 0.08 23.72
N TYR A 467 28.13 -0.93 24.46
CA TYR A 467 27.24 -1.97 23.96
C TYR A 467 25.88 -1.38 23.59
N ALA A 468 25.36 -1.76 22.43
CA ALA A 468 24.11 -1.24 21.90
C ALA A 468 22.89 -1.68 22.72
N HIS A 469 22.74 -2.99 22.91
CA HIS A 469 21.60 -3.60 23.56
C HIS A 469 22.02 -4.91 24.25
N SER A 470 21.42 -5.20 25.41
CA SER A 470 21.79 -6.34 26.27
C SER A 470 21.17 -7.69 25.87
N ALA A 471 20.46 -7.74 24.74
CA ALA A 471 19.82 -8.94 24.16
C ALA A 471 19.92 -8.90 22.63
N SER A 472 19.20 -9.76 21.89
CA SER A 472 19.14 -9.63 20.43
C SER A 472 18.50 -8.29 20.08
N GLY A 473 19.28 -7.34 19.56
CA GLY A 473 18.78 -6.10 18.97
C GLY A 473 18.37 -6.27 17.54
#